data_AF-A0A914IMC9-F1
#
_entry.id   AF-A0A914IMC9-F1
#
_cell.length_a   1.000
_cell.length_b   1.000
_cell.length_c   1.000
_cell.angle_alpha   90.00
_cell.angle_beta   90.00
_cell.angle_gamma   90.00
#
_symmetry.space_group_name_H-M   'P 1'
#
loop_
_entity.id
_entity.type
_entity.pdbx_description
1 polymer ?
#
loop_
_entity_poly.entity_id
_entity_poly.type
_entity_poly.pdbx_seq_one_letter_code
_entity_poly.pdbx_strand_id
1 'polypeptide(L)'
;MFSKIIIGFFALAAIVIAHPQYRTLKCSTPDNSLRGGPHKATCHMIFKDAELEEPGRPAKTGEGCFTEVHNGEERVYCALVCPKAHTVFNAHIDQGHRACFNFYTYQLEKRDEDWFLWRSGKCLNSTVTFDVGCKFDQPFNEIVPTNEIFARLRARALKA
;
A
#
# COMPACT_ATOMS: atom_id res chain seq x y z
N MET A 1 0.92 -18.16 62.40
CA MET A 1 2.31 -17.86 61.98
C MET A 1 2.57 -18.65 60.70
N PHE A 2 3.04 -17.96 59.66
CA PHE A 2 3.39 -18.42 58.30
C PHE A 2 2.22 -18.86 57.39
N SER A 3 1.75 -18.08 56.41
CA SER A 3 2.41 -17.30 55.33
C SER A 3 2.46 -18.09 54.02
N LYS A 4 1.63 -17.61 53.08
CA LYS A 4 1.86 -17.48 51.63
C LYS A 4 1.62 -18.70 50.75
N ILE A 5 0.37 -18.74 50.28
CA ILE A 5 -0.02 -19.09 48.92
C ILE A 5 0.89 -18.35 47.93
N ILE A 6 1.64 -19.08 47.11
CA ILE A 6 2.24 -18.55 45.88
C ILE A 6 1.65 -19.37 44.73
N ILE A 7 0.55 -18.87 44.17
CA ILE A 7 0.01 -19.32 42.89
C ILE A 7 0.85 -18.61 41.82
N GLY A 8 1.69 -19.36 41.13
CA GLY A 8 2.49 -18.86 40.01
C GLY A 8 1.60 -18.51 38.83
N PHE A 9 1.38 -17.21 38.61
CA PHE A 9 0.73 -16.69 37.42
C PHE A 9 1.79 -16.59 36.29
N PHE A 10 1.97 -17.68 35.53
CA PHE A 10 2.71 -17.60 34.26
C PHE A 10 1.80 -16.92 33.23
N ALA A 11 1.89 -15.59 33.14
CA ALA A 11 1.33 -14.85 32.02
C ALA A 11 2.11 -15.25 30.76
N LEU A 12 1.50 -16.07 29.90
CA LEU A 12 2.04 -16.38 28.59
C LEU A 12 1.95 -15.10 27.73
N ALA A 13 3.03 -14.32 27.70
CA ALA A 13 3.14 -13.20 26.79
C ALA A 13 3.28 -13.77 25.37
N ALA A 14 2.17 -13.84 24.63
CA ALA A 14 2.22 -14.12 23.21
C ALA A 14 2.98 -12.98 22.52
N ILE A 15 4.21 -13.25 22.09
CA ILE A 15 4.97 -12.32 21.25
C ILE A 15 4.25 -12.27 19.92
N VAL A 16 3.50 -11.19 19.67
CA VAL A 16 2.90 -10.92 18.36
C VAL A 16 4.03 -10.51 17.43
N ILE A 17 4.55 -11.46 16.65
CA ILE A 17 5.50 -11.17 15.58
C ILE A 17 4.70 -10.58 14.42
N ALA A 18 4.78 -9.26 14.25
CA ALA A 18 4.26 -8.62 13.05
C ALA A 18 5.21 -8.87 11.88
N HIS A 19 4.66 -9.22 10.72
CA HIS A 19 5.41 -9.46 9.50
C HIS A 19 5.21 -8.27 8.55
N PRO A 20 6.10 -7.26 8.55
CA PRO A 20 5.98 -6.11 7.67
C PRO A 20 6.34 -6.48 6.23
N GLN A 21 5.67 -5.83 5.29
CA GLN A 21 5.93 -5.86 3.86
C GLN A 21 5.74 -4.47 3.30
N TYR A 22 6.42 -4.15 2.20
CA TYR A 22 6.45 -2.81 1.66
C TYR A 22 6.09 -2.80 0.18
N ARG A 23 5.46 -1.72 -0.27
CA ARG A 23 5.07 -1.48 -1.66
C ARG A 23 5.49 -0.08 -2.04
N THR A 24 6.03 0.07 -3.24
CA THR A 24 6.30 1.39 -3.81
C THR A 24 5.44 1.59 -5.04
N LEU A 25 4.51 2.54 -5.01
CA LEU A 25 3.82 3.01 -6.22
C LEU A 25 4.63 4.16 -6.81
N LYS A 26 5.38 3.89 -7.89
CA LYS A 26 6.11 4.91 -8.63
C LYS A 26 5.24 5.44 -9.75
N CYS A 27 4.99 6.75 -9.75
CA CYS A 27 4.24 7.45 -10.77
C CYS A 27 5.09 8.55 -11.39
N SER A 28 5.13 8.61 -12.72
CA SER A 28 5.89 9.62 -13.44
C SER A 28 5.08 10.25 -14.56
N THR A 29 5.21 11.57 -14.71
CA THR A 29 4.80 12.30 -15.91
C THR A 29 6.01 12.50 -16.84
N PRO A 30 5.81 12.70 -18.15
CA PRO A 30 6.92 12.94 -19.09
C PRO A 30 7.74 14.18 -18.75
N ASP A 31 7.12 15.19 -18.13
CA ASP A 31 7.70 16.48 -17.77
C ASP A 31 8.19 16.55 -16.31
N ASN A 32 8.10 15.45 -15.55
CA ASN A 32 8.42 15.41 -14.12
C ASN A 32 7.71 16.48 -13.27
N SER A 33 6.47 16.82 -13.62
CA SER A 33 5.69 17.82 -12.90
C SER A 33 5.38 17.38 -11.47
N LEU A 34 5.66 18.24 -10.49
CA LEU A 34 5.27 18.00 -9.08
C LEU A 34 3.97 18.74 -8.70
N ARG A 35 3.46 19.60 -9.57
CA ARG A 35 2.38 20.57 -9.28
C ARG A 35 1.05 20.28 -9.98
N GLY A 36 0.96 19.16 -10.70
CA GLY A 36 -0.14 18.85 -11.61
C GLY A 36 0.12 19.48 -12.98
N GLY A 37 0.72 18.71 -13.88
CA GLY A 37 1.00 19.09 -15.26
C GLY A 37 -0.16 18.80 -16.22
N PRO A 38 0.06 18.99 -17.53
CA PRO A 38 -0.93 18.68 -18.57
C PRO A 38 -1.09 17.17 -18.80
N HIS A 39 -0.14 16.35 -18.34
CA HIS A 39 -0.09 14.92 -18.58
C HIS A 39 -0.42 14.13 -17.32
N LYS A 40 -1.26 13.09 -17.47
CA LYS A 40 -1.47 12.10 -16.41
C LYS A 40 -0.21 11.27 -16.20
N ALA A 41 0.09 10.97 -14.94
CA ALA A 41 1.22 10.15 -14.55
C ALA A 41 0.93 8.67 -14.84
N THR A 42 1.90 7.99 -15.44
CA THR A 42 1.90 6.54 -15.57
C THR A 42 2.53 5.91 -14.34
N CYS A 43 1.90 4.88 -13.77
CA CYS A 43 2.37 4.25 -12.54
C CYS A 43 2.67 2.77 -12.68
N HIS A 44 3.56 2.26 -11.84
CA HIS A 44 3.76 0.83 -11.64
C HIS A 44 4.00 0.54 -10.15
N MET A 45 3.56 -0.64 -9.72
CA MET A 45 3.76 -1.11 -8.35
C MET A 45 5.08 -1.87 -8.24
N ILE A 46 5.80 -1.71 -7.14
CA ILE A 46 7.00 -2.49 -6.80
C ILE A 46 6.75 -3.16 -5.46
N PHE A 47 6.93 -4.48 -5.43
CA PHE A 47 6.76 -5.30 -4.23
C PHE A 47 8.10 -5.50 -3.54
N LYS A 48 8.15 -5.24 -2.23
CA LYS A 48 9.31 -5.39 -1.37
C LYS A 48 8.97 -6.19 -0.12
N ASP A 49 9.84 -7.09 0.28
CA ASP A 49 9.77 -7.87 1.50
C ASP A 49 10.29 -7.07 2.70
N ALA A 50 11.17 -6.08 2.47
CA ALA A 50 11.67 -5.14 3.48
C ALA A 50 11.69 -3.69 2.96
N GLU A 51 11.66 -2.71 3.86
CA GLU A 51 11.55 -1.28 3.51
C GLU A 51 12.66 -0.80 2.58
N LEU A 52 13.88 -1.21 2.88
CA LEU A 52 15.10 -0.79 2.18
C LEU A 52 15.51 -1.76 1.06
N GLU A 53 14.66 -2.73 0.70
CA GLU A 53 14.96 -3.64 -0.40
C GLU A 53 14.96 -2.88 -1.73
N GLU A 54 16.03 -3.05 -2.50
CA GLU A 54 16.17 -2.52 -3.86
C GLU A 54 16.76 -3.63 -4.78
N PRO A 55 16.24 -3.80 -6.02
CA PRO A 55 15.22 -2.99 -6.69
C PRO A 55 13.77 -3.40 -6.35
N GLY A 56 13.57 -4.42 -5.51
CA GLY A 56 12.27 -5.06 -5.32
C GLY A 56 11.78 -5.78 -6.58
N ARG A 57 10.47 -6.08 -6.64
CA ARG A 57 9.83 -6.84 -7.73
C ARG A 57 8.80 -5.96 -8.45
N PRO A 58 9.13 -5.37 -9.62
CA PRO A 58 8.24 -4.44 -10.32
C PRO A 58 7.13 -5.17 -11.08
N ALA A 59 5.92 -4.63 -11.01
CA ALA A 59 4.81 -4.94 -11.90
C ALA A 59 4.93 -4.14 -13.22
N LYS A 60 4.16 -4.51 -14.24
CA LYS A 60 4.08 -3.71 -15.47
C LYS A 60 3.37 -2.38 -15.19
N THR A 61 3.67 -1.37 -16.00
CA THR A 61 2.99 -0.08 -15.95
C THR A 61 1.47 -0.24 -16.12
N GLY A 62 0.71 0.40 -15.22
CA GLY A 62 -0.75 0.36 -15.15
C GLY A 62 -1.33 -0.90 -14.52
N GLU A 63 -0.52 -1.90 -14.20
CA GLU A 63 -1.00 -3.18 -13.69
C GLU A 63 -1.56 -3.04 -12.27
N GLY A 64 -2.80 -3.48 -12.06
CA GLY A 64 -3.47 -3.40 -10.77
C GLY A 64 -4.10 -2.05 -10.45
N CYS A 65 -4.11 -1.12 -11.40
CA CYS A 65 -4.82 0.15 -11.26
C CYS A 65 -6.08 0.21 -12.13
N PHE A 66 -7.11 0.91 -11.65
CA PHE A 66 -8.36 1.17 -12.36
C PHE A 66 -8.90 2.56 -12.01
N THR A 67 -9.84 3.05 -12.80
CA THR A 67 -10.41 4.39 -12.65
C THR A 67 -11.88 4.31 -12.29
N GLU A 68 -12.30 5.12 -11.32
CA GLU A 68 -13.69 5.30 -10.92
C GLU A 68 -14.03 6.78 -10.82
N VAL A 69 -15.32 7.11 -10.91
CA VAL A 69 -15.84 8.44 -10.59
C VAL A 69 -16.43 8.40 -9.18
N HIS A 70 -15.84 9.17 -8.27
CA HIS A 70 -16.31 9.30 -6.90
C HIS A 70 -16.76 10.74 -6.66
N ASN A 71 -18.06 10.95 -6.40
CA ASN A 71 -18.66 12.28 -6.21
C ASN A 71 -18.35 13.27 -7.35
N GLY A 72 -18.33 12.79 -8.59
CA GLY A 72 -18.03 13.61 -9.77
C GLY A 72 -16.54 13.86 -10.02
N GLU A 73 -15.65 13.37 -9.17
CA GLU A 73 -14.20 13.45 -9.35
C GLU A 73 -13.63 12.10 -9.83
N GLU A 74 -12.73 12.13 -10.79
CA GLU A 74 -11.98 10.95 -11.21
C GLU A 74 -10.99 10.53 -10.12
N ARG A 75 -11.06 9.26 -9.72
CA ARG A 75 -10.08 8.61 -8.86
C ARG A 75 -9.43 7.43 -9.58
N VAL A 76 -8.12 7.36 -9.51
CA VAL A 76 -7.37 6.16 -9.92
C VAL A 76 -6.99 5.40 -8.67
N TYR A 77 -7.49 4.17 -8.56
CA TYR A 77 -7.21 3.24 -7.49
C TYR A 77 -6.15 2.25 -7.94
N CYS A 78 -5.12 2.01 -7.13
CA CYS A 78 -4.10 0.99 -7.37
C CYS A 78 -4.08 -0.01 -6.21
N ALA A 79 -4.27 -1.29 -6.52
CA ALA A 79 -4.27 -2.36 -5.53
C ALA A 79 -2.87 -2.56 -4.91
N LEU A 80 -2.82 -2.68 -3.59
CA LEU A 80 -1.57 -2.87 -2.84
C LEU A 80 -1.23 -4.35 -2.62
N VAL A 81 -2.20 -5.24 -2.83
CA VAL A 81 -2.11 -6.68 -2.54
C VAL A 81 -1.67 -6.87 -1.09
N CYS A 82 -2.47 -6.31 -0.19
CA CYS A 82 -2.31 -6.44 1.26
C CYS A 82 -3.53 -7.13 1.88
N PRO A 83 -3.84 -8.37 1.44
CA PRO A 83 -5.02 -9.07 1.90
C PRO A 83 -4.91 -9.37 3.39
N LYS A 84 -5.95 -9.04 4.16
CA LYS A 84 -6.03 -9.33 5.61
C LYS A 84 -4.91 -8.69 6.44
N ALA A 85 -4.23 -7.67 5.91
CA ALA A 85 -3.30 -6.88 6.71
C ALA A 85 -4.06 -6.21 7.86
N HIS A 86 -3.55 -6.36 9.10
CA HIS A 86 -4.15 -5.73 10.28
C HIS A 86 -3.85 -4.23 10.34
N THR A 87 -2.74 -3.79 9.74
CA THR A 87 -2.37 -2.38 9.60
C THR A 87 -1.80 -2.12 8.20
N VAL A 88 -2.29 -1.07 7.53
CA VAL A 88 -1.70 -0.53 6.30
C VAL A 88 -1.48 0.97 6.49
N PHE A 89 -0.30 1.48 6.11
CA PHE A 89 0.09 2.85 6.39
C PHE A 89 0.98 3.43 5.29
N ASN A 90 0.92 4.75 5.11
CA ASN A 90 1.86 5.47 4.25
C ASN A 90 3.20 5.51 4.98
N ALA A 91 4.18 4.74 4.51
CA ALA A 91 5.54 4.71 5.06
C ALA A 91 6.31 5.96 4.67
N HIS A 92 6.23 6.35 3.39
CA HIS A 92 6.89 7.53 2.88
C HIS A 92 6.16 8.14 1.67
N ILE A 93 6.21 9.47 1.61
CA ILE A 93 5.90 10.29 0.45
C ILE A 93 6.78 11.54 0.57
N ASP A 94 7.23 12.08 -0.56
CA ASP A 94 8.00 13.33 -0.57
C ASP A 94 7.28 14.43 0.22
N GLN A 95 7.91 14.87 1.31
CA GLN A 95 7.36 15.92 2.16
C GLN A 95 7.18 17.21 1.35
N GLY A 96 6.00 17.82 1.47
CA GLY A 96 5.71 19.07 0.76
C GLY A 96 5.40 18.89 -0.74
N HIS A 97 5.03 17.69 -1.18
CA HIS A 97 4.51 17.47 -2.52
C HIS A 97 3.38 18.47 -2.83
N ARG A 98 3.46 19.17 -3.96
CA ARG A 98 2.64 20.36 -4.23
C ARG A 98 1.23 20.04 -4.74
N ALA A 99 0.96 18.79 -5.06
CA ALA A 99 -0.31 18.34 -5.63
C ALA A 99 -0.92 17.11 -4.94
N CYS A 100 -0.21 16.45 -4.02
CA CYS A 100 -0.63 15.20 -3.39
C CYS A 100 -0.69 15.42 -1.88
N PHE A 101 -1.91 15.55 -1.38
CA PHE A 101 -2.26 15.79 0.01
C PHE A 101 -3.14 14.65 0.51
N ASN A 102 -2.71 14.01 1.60
CA ASN A 102 -3.44 12.88 2.19
C ASN A 102 -4.87 13.31 2.55
N PHE A 103 -5.83 12.40 2.41
CA PHE A 103 -7.28 12.61 2.57
C PHE A 103 -7.96 13.47 1.49
N TYR A 104 -7.22 14.34 0.79
CA TYR A 104 -7.78 15.23 -0.23
C TYR A 104 -7.61 14.72 -1.65
N THR A 105 -6.40 14.26 -1.98
CA THR A 105 -6.02 13.90 -3.35
C THR A 105 -5.33 12.54 -3.44
N TYR A 106 -5.08 11.92 -2.30
CA TYR A 106 -4.78 10.50 -2.20
C TYR A 106 -5.15 9.97 -0.82
N GLN A 107 -5.43 8.68 -0.72
CA GLN A 107 -5.55 7.98 0.56
C GLN A 107 -5.45 6.46 0.38
N LEU A 108 -5.19 5.77 1.49
CA LEU A 108 -5.39 4.34 1.63
C LEU A 108 -6.87 4.05 1.92
N GLU A 109 -7.45 3.14 1.15
CA GLU A 109 -8.83 2.71 1.27
C GLU A 109 -8.89 1.19 1.30
N LYS A 110 -9.53 0.65 2.34
CA LYS A 110 -9.81 -0.78 2.43
C LYS A 110 -11.07 -1.09 1.63
N ARG A 111 -10.98 -2.08 0.74
CA ARG A 111 -12.14 -2.64 0.01
C ARG A 111 -12.09 -4.16 0.13
N ASP A 112 -13.16 -4.73 0.69
CA ASP A 112 -13.22 -6.13 1.09
C ASP A 112 -12.04 -6.53 1.99
N GLU A 113 -11.27 -7.53 1.57
CA GLU A 113 -10.10 -8.02 2.27
C GLU A 113 -8.80 -7.29 1.89
N ASP A 114 -8.81 -6.40 0.89
CA ASP A 114 -7.61 -5.78 0.33
C ASP A 114 -7.57 -4.26 0.54
N TRP A 115 -6.43 -3.68 0.18
CA TRP A 115 -6.18 -2.25 0.31
C TRP A 115 -5.77 -1.64 -1.02
N PHE A 116 -6.21 -0.41 -1.22
CA PHE A 116 -5.96 0.37 -2.42
C PHE A 116 -5.38 1.71 -2.01
N LEU A 117 -4.41 2.19 -2.79
CA LEU A 117 -4.03 3.59 -2.76
C LEU A 117 -4.77 4.28 -3.90
N TRP A 118 -5.65 5.21 -3.59
CA TRP A 118 -6.29 6.03 -4.61
C TRP A 118 -5.64 7.39 -4.73
N ARG A 119 -5.72 7.97 -5.92
CA ARG A 119 -5.26 9.32 -6.25
C ARG A 119 -6.32 10.05 -7.06
N SER A 120 -6.38 11.38 -6.94
CA SER A 120 -7.36 12.21 -7.64
C SER A 120 -6.79 13.59 -8.01
N GLY A 121 -7.54 14.34 -8.80
CA GLY A 121 -7.24 15.73 -9.17
C GLY A 121 -5.81 15.93 -9.68
N LYS A 122 -5.14 16.98 -9.19
CA LYS A 122 -3.76 17.31 -9.61
C LYS A 122 -2.74 16.23 -9.27
N CYS A 123 -2.99 15.37 -8.28
CA CYS A 123 -2.09 14.29 -7.92
C CYS A 123 -2.00 13.22 -9.01
N LEU A 124 -3.05 13.06 -9.83
CA LEU A 124 -3.01 12.18 -11.01
C LEU A 124 -2.05 12.68 -12.09
N ASN A 125 -1.76 13.98 -12.10
CA ASN A 125 -0.93 14.65 -13.10
C ASN A 125 0.44 15.05 -12.54
N SER A 126 0.92 14.37 -11.49
CA SER A 126 2.22 14.64 -10.89
C SER A 126 3.10 13.38 -10.82
N THR A 127 4.40 13.58 -11.00
CA THR A 127 5.43 12.63 -10.60
C THR A 127 5.50 12.55 -9.09
N VAL A 128 5.32 11.36 -8.54
CA VAL A 128 5.29 11.12 -7.09
C VAL A 128 5.58 9.65 -6.82
N THR A 129 6.24 9.38 -5.71
CA THR A 129 6.46 8.03 -5.18
C THR A 129 5.74 7.88 -3.86
N PHE A 130 4.96 6.81 -3.72
CA PHE A 130 4.32 6.44 -2.46
C PHE A 130 4.90 5.13 -1.97
N ASP A 131 5.49 5.13 -0.78
CA ASP A 131 5.85 3.91 -0.07
C ASP A 131 4.77 3.58 0.94
N VAL A 132 4.27 2.35 0.88
CA VAL A 132 3.17 1.85 1.71
C VAL A 132 3.64 0.61 2.44
N GLY A 133 3.46 0.58 3.74
CA GLY A 133 3.72 -0.58 4.58
C GLY A 133 2.44 -1.36 4.87
N CYS A 134 2.54 -2.68 4.84
CA CYS A 134 1.47 -3.61 5.21
C CYS A 134 1.99 -4.57 6.28
N LYS A 135 1.27 -4.68 7.40
CA LYS A 135 1.61 -5.57 8.51
C LYS A 135 0.61 -6.72 8.57
N PHE A 136 1.16 -7.93 8.67
CA PHE A 136 0.40 -9.18 8.73
C PHE A 136 0.69 -9.94 10.02
N ASP A 137 -0.28 -10.76 10.44
CA ASP A 137 -0.13 -11.66 11.59
C ASP A 137 0.68 -12.91 11.24
N GLN A 138 0.75 -13.25 9.96
CA GLN A 138 1.48 -14.39 9.41
C GLN A 138 2.48 -13.93 8.35
N PRO A 139 3.54 -14.70 8.07
CA PRO A 139 4.43 -14.45 6.93
C PRO A 139 3.65 -14.24 5.63
N PHE A 140 3.99 -13.19 4.87
CA PHE A 140 3.22 -12.81 3.69
C PHE A 140 3.17 -13.91 2.62
N ASN A 141 4.21 -14.71 2.48
CA ASN A 141 4.28 -15.84 1.56
C ASN A 141 3.29 -16.98 1.90
N GLU A 142 2.85 -17.10 3.16
CA GLU A 142 1.79 -18.03 3.57
C GLU A 142 0.39 -17.51 3.18
N ILE A 143 0.23 -16.19 3.09
CA ILE A 143 -1.03 -15.53 2.73
C ILE A 143 -1.15 -15.42 1.19
N VAL A 144 -0.07 -15.00 0.55
CA VAL A 144 0.05 -14.81 -0.89
C VAL A 144 1.39 -15.39 -1.34
N PRO A 145 1.38 -16.55 -2.01
CA PRO A 145 2.59 -17.10 -2.62
C PRO A 145 3.25 -16.09 -3.56
N THR A 146 4.58 -16.02 -3.55
CA THR A 146 5.37 -15.03 -4.31
C THR A 146 5.03 -15.01 -5.81
N ASN A 147 4.78 -16.18 -6.39
CA ASN A 147 4.41 -16.36 -7.80
C ASN A 147 2.98 -15.88 -8.12
N GLU A 148 2.12 -15.66 -7.12
CA GLU A 148 0.73 -15.23 -7.30
C GLU A 148 0.51 -13.72 -7.17
N ILE A 149 1.49 -12.97 -6.65
CA ILE A 149 1.33 -11.54 -6.33
C ILE A 149 0.84 -10.75 -7.55
N PHE A 150 1.48 -10.93 -8.71
CA PHE A 150 1.10 -10.23 -9.94
C PHE A 150 -0.23 -10.74 -10.51
N ALA A 151 -0.55 -12.02 -10.33
CA ALA A 151 -1.86 -12.55 -10.74
C ALA A 151 -2.99 -11.90 -9.90
N ARG A 152 -2.78 -11.76 -8.60
CA ARG A 152 -3.71 -11.07 -7.69
C ARG A 152 -3.82 -9.59 -8.01
N LEU A 153 -2.69 -8.93 -8.25
CA LEU A 153 -2.65 -7.52 -8.66
C LEU A 153 -3.56 -7.27 -9.88
N ARG A 154 -3.42 -8.08 -10.94
CA ARG A 154 -4.29 -8.00 -12.13
C ARG A 154 -5.75 -8.25 -11.78
N ALA A 155 -6.02 -9.31 -11.02
CA ALA A 155 -7.39 -9.71 -10.70
C ALA A 155 -8.15 -8.64 -9.90
N ARG A 156 -7.47 -7.85 -9.06
CA ARG A 156 -8.09 -6.76 -8.29
C ARG A 156 -8.51 -5.58 -9.15
N ALA A 157 -7.79 -5.28 -10.23
CA ALA A 157 -8.20 -4.24 -11.17
C ALA A 157 -9.40 -4.64 -12.03
N LEU A 158 -9.63 -5.94 -12.24
CA LEU A 158 -10.74 -6.46 -13.05
C LEU A 158 -12.05 -6.60 -12.26
N LYS A 159 -11.98 -6.56 -10.92
CA LYS A 159 -13.14 -6.73 -10.02
C LYS A 159 -13.73 -5.40 -9.53
N ALA A 160 -13.12 -4.28 -9.95
CA ALA A 160 -13.59 -2.94 -9.65
C ALA A 160 -14.65 -2.49 -10.65
#